data_AF-J9EX53-F1
#
_entry.id   AF-J9EX53-F1
#
_cell.length_a   1.000
_cell.length_b   1.000
_cell.length_c   1.000
_cell.angle_alpha   90.00
_cell.angle_beta   90.00
_cell.angle_gamma   90.00
#
_symmetry.space_group_name_H-M   'P 1'
#
loop_
_entity.id
_entity.type
_entity.pdbx_description
1 polymer ?
#
loop_
_entity_poly.entity_id
_entity_poly.type
_entity_poly.pdbx_seq_one_letter_code
_entity_poly.pdbx_strand_id
1 'polypeptide(L)' 'MKFWTSEHVFDHPWDTVAHAAWRKYPNPMNCAVSGIDVLRQHLLVDGSLQSERIIQSHFPIPAWVTK' A
#
# COMPACT_ATOMS: atom_id res chain seq x y z
N MET A 1 0.91 15.81 -13.91
CA MET A 1 1.66 15.18 -15.01
C MET A 1 1.75 13.68 -14.73
N LYS A 2 1.34 12.81 -15.65
CA LYS A 2 1.37 11.34 -15.45
C LYS A 2 2.63 10.79 -16.13
N PHE A 3 3.65 10.45 -15.36
CA PHE A 3 4.97 10.04 -15.89
C PHE A 3 5.05 8.56 -16.27
N TRP A 4 4.13 7.72 -15.76
CA TRP A 4 4.09 6.29 -16.03
C TRP A 4 2.67 5.73 -15.85
N THR A 5 2.35 4.62 -16.53
CA THR A 5 1.11 3.86 -16.39
C THR A 5 1.39 2.38 -16.65
N SER A 6 0.77 1.51 -15.85
CA SER A 6 0.78 0.06 -16.07
C SER A 6 -0.55 -0.52 -15.64
N GLU A 7 -0.93 -1.62 -16.28
CA GLU A 7 -2.10 -2.42 -15.96
C GLU A 7 -1.66 -3.84 -15.60
N HIS A 8 -2.37 -4.46 -14.66
CA HIS A 8 -2.13 -5.85 -14.25
C HIS A 8 -3.46 -6.51 -13.90
N VAL A 9 -3.63 -7.76 -14.30
CA VAL A 9 -4.82 -8.57 -14.01
C VAL A 9 -4.43 -9.63 -13.00
N PHE A 10 -5.10 -9.65 -11.85
CA PHE A 10 -5.00 -10.72 -10.87
C PHE A 10 -6.06 -11.78 -11.15
N ASP A 11 -5.66 -13.06 -11.17
CA ASP A 11 -6.58 -14.19 -11.37
C ASP A 11 -7.30 -14.59 -10.06
N HIS A 12 -7.93 -13.60 -9.41
CA HIS A 12 -8.66 -13.76 -8.15
C HIS A 12 -9.88 -12.84 -8.12
N PRO A 13 -10.97 -13.21 -7.40
CA PRO A 13 -12.13 -12.35 -7.23
C PRO A 13 -11.79 -10.99 -6.63
N TRP A 14 -12.57 -9.97 -6.97
CA TRP A 14 -12.35 -8.60 -6.51
C TRP A 14 -12.23 -8.52 -4.98
N ASP A 15 -13.12 -9.20 -4.25
CA ASP A 15 -13.10 -9.20 -2.78
C ASP A 15 -11.78 -9.73 -2.22
N THR A 16 -11.23 -10.80 -2.83
CA THR A 16 -9.93 -11.36 -2.42
C THR A 16 -8.80 -10.37 -2.65
N VAL A 17 -8.75 -9.75 -3.82
CA VAL A 17 -7.70 -8.77 -4.17
C VAL A 17 -7.81 -7.53 -3.28
N ALA A 18 -9.02 -7.04 -3.06
CA ALA A 18 -9.29 -5.94 -2.13
C ALA A 18 -8.78 -6.32 -0.74
N HIS A 19 -9.25 -7.41 -0.13
CA HIS A 19 -8.81 -7.81 1.21
C HIS A 19 -7.29 -7.99 1.32
N ALA A 20 -6.65 -8.54 0.28
CA ALA A 20 -5.20 -8.68 0.20
C ALA A 20 -4.48 -7.31 0.14
N ALA A 21 -5.02 -6.32 -0.57
CA ALA A 21 -4.45 -4.97 -0.61
C ALA A 21 -4.49 -4.29 0.78
N TRP A 22 -5.57 -4.49 1.53
CA TRP A 22 -5.70 -3.93 2.88
C TRP A 22 -4.72 -4.58 3.87
N ARG A 23 -4.49 -5.89 3.72
CA ARG A 23 -3.59 -6.72 4.55
C ARG A 23 -2.26 -7.04 3.85
N LYS A 24 -1.82 -6.17 2.92
CA LYS A 24 -0.64 -6.43 2.08
C LYS A 24 0.65 -6.61 2.87
N TYR A 25 0.75 -5.98 4.04
CA TYR A 25 1.94 -6.03 4.89
C TYR A 25 1.61 -6.65 6.25
N PRO A 26 2.57 -7.39 6.86
CA PRO A 26 3.89 -7.71 6.32
C PRO A 26 3.84 -8.77 5.20
N ASN A 27 4.82 -8.76 4.29
CA ASN A 27 5.00 -9.83 3.29
C ASN A 27 6.49 -10.02 2.95
N PRO A 28 6.92 -11.22 2.50
CA PRO A 28 8.33 -11.53 2.24
C PRO A 28 8.91 -10.85 1.00
N MET A 29 8.07 -10.32 0.09
CA MET A 29 8.53 -9.66 -1.14
C MET A 29 8.98 -8.22 -0.90
N ASN A 30 8.51 -7.59 0.17
CA ASN A 30 8.89 -6.23 0.56
C ASN A 30 9.05 -6.12 2.07
N CYS A 31 10.22 -6.52 2.55
CA CYS A 31 10.61 -6.46 3.95
C CYS A 31 10.95 -5.04 4.45
N ALA A 32 10.98 -4.03 3.57
CA ALA A 32 11.31 -2.66 3.96
C ALA A 32 10.19 -2.02 4.78
N VAL A 33 8.93 -2.40 4.55
CA VAL A 33 7.79 -1.91 5.32
C VAL A 33 7.79 -2.54 6.70
N SER A 34 8.12 -1.75 7.71
CA SER A 34 8.27 -2.19 9.10
C SER A 34 7.01 -2.00 9.94
N GLY A 35 6.08 -1.16 9.51
CA GLY A 35 4.85 -0.87 10.25
C GLY A 35 3.77 -0.22 9.40
N ILE A 36 2.51 -0.42 9.79
CA ILE A 36 1.35 0.19 9.16
C ILE A 36 0.24 0.39 10.19
N ASP A 37 -0.28 1.61 10.27
CA ASP A 37 -1.40 1.96 11.16
C ASP A 37 -2.53 2.61 10.37
N VAL A 38 -3.76 2.42 10.85
CA VAL A 38 -4.96 3.08 10.32
C VAL A 38 -5.26 4.29 11.19
N LEU A 39 -5.12 5.49 10.64
CA LEU A 39 -5.38 6.74 11.35
C LEU A 39 -6.87 7.06 11.40
N ARG A 40 -7.58 6.81 10.29
CA ARG A 40 -9.01 7.03 10.14
C ARG A 40 -9.61 6.04 9.15
N GLN A 41 -10.83 5.58 9.43
CA GLN A 41 -11.60 4.77 8.49
C GLN A 41 -13.09 5.08 8.65
N HIS A 42 -13.75 5.44 7.56
CA HIS A 42 -15.18 5.77 7.57
C HIS A 42 -15.81 5.58 6.19
N LEU A 43 -17.13 5.37 6.19
CA LEU A 43 -17.93 5.32 4.97
C LEU A 43 -18.24 6.74 4.49
N LEU A 44 -18.19 6.93 3.18
CA LEU A 44 -18.68 8.13 2.51
C LEU A 44 -20.18 7.99 2.20
N VAL A 45 -20.80 9.09 1.78
CA VAL A 45 -22.25 9.16 1.49
C VAL A 45 -22.66 8.23 0.36
N ASP A 46 -21.75 7.96 -0.59
CA ASP A 46 -21.96 7.04 -1.71
C ASP A 46 -21.75 5.55 -1.34
N GLY A 47 -21.45 5.27 -0.06
CA GLY A 47 -21.18 3.91 0.44
C GLY A 47 -19.74 3.44 0.24
N SER A 48 -18.86 4.24 -0.35
CA SER A 48 -17.44 3.89 -0.48
C SER A 48 -16.70 4.03 0.86
N LEU A 49 -15.63 3.24 1.05
CA LEU A 49 -14.84 3.25 2.28
C LEU A 49 -13.58 4.09 2.08
N GLN A 50 -13.44 5.18 2.83
CA GLN A 50 -12.22 5.97 2.88
C GLN A 50 -11.37 5.53 4.08
N SER A 51 -10.11 5.17 3.82
CA SER A 51 -9.12 4.86 4.86
C SER A 51 -7.86 5.69 4.69
N GLU A 52 -7.47 6.35 5.78
CA GLU A 52 -6.21 7.05 5.92
C GLU A 52 -5.25 6.17 6.73
N ARG A 53 -4.07 5.89 6.18
CA ARG A 53 -3.08 4.97 6.75
C ARG A 53 -1.71 5.61 6.73
N ILE A 54 -0.94 5.37 7.79
CA ILE A 54 0.48 5.70 7.84
C ILE A 54 1.30 4.42 7.66
N ILE A 55 2.36 4.51 6.85
CA ILE A 55 3.25 3.38 6.56
C ILE A 55 4.66 3.78 6.96
N GLN A 56 5.29 2.98 7.81
CA GLN A 56 6.69 3.10 8.14
C GLN A 56 7.51 2.15 7.27
N SER A 57 8.57 2.65 6.66
CA SER A 57 9.46 1.85 5.83
C SER A 57 10.91 2.27 6.02
N HIS A 58 11.79 1.28 6.07
CA HIS A 58 13.23 1.47 6.12
C HIS A 58 13.81 1.38 4.70
N PHE A 59 14.07 2.53 4.09
CA PHE A 59 14.68 2.58 2.76
C PHE A 59 16.20 2.76 2.88
N PRO A 60 17.01 1.89 2.23
CA PRO A 60 18.43 2.13 2.14
C PRO A 60 18.67 3.39 1.30
N ILE A 61 19.45 4.32 1.86
CA ILE A 61 19.91 5.48 1.10
C ILE A 61 21.11 5.03 0.26
N PRO A 62 21.14 5.31 -1.06
CA PRO A 62 22.27 4.96 -1.87
C PRO A 62 23.55 5.60 -1.33
N ALA A 63 24.62 4.81 -1.23
CA ALA A 63 25.88 5.25 -0.62
C ALA A 63 26.51 6.49 -1.30
N TRP A 64 26.20 6.73 -2.57
CA TRP A 64 26.68 7.92 -3.30
C TRP A 64 26.04 9.24 -2.84
N VAL A 65 24.90 9.18 -2.12
CA VAL A 65 24.22 10.34 -1.55
C VAL A 65 24.75 10.67 -0.15
N THR A 66 25.15 9.66 0.61
CA THR A 66 25.64 9.80 2.00
C THR A 66 27.16 9.93 2.00
N LYS A 67 27.66 11.17 2.08
CA LYS A 67 29.05 11.51 2.41
C LYS A 67 29.13 12.05 3.82
#